data_AF-W4ALZ2-F1
#
_entry.id   AF-W4ALZ2-F1
#
_cell.length_a   1.000
_cell.length_b   1.000
_cell.length_c   1.000
_cell.angle_alpha   90.00
_cell.angle_beta   90.00
_cell.angle_gamma   90.00
#
_symmetry.space_group_name_H-M   'P 1'
#
loop_
_entity.id
_entity.type
_entity.pdbx_description
1 polymer ?
#
loop_
_entity_poly.entity_id
_entity_poly.type
_entity_poly.pdbx_seq_one_letter_code
_entity_poly.pdbx_strand_id
1 'polypeptide(L)'
;MRGSGKPFLHTSGSSVVGDDARGDAVSEQIYDEETPFTPMDTREDRVAINNQVRRAGIDDAVRSVVIVPSMIYGEALGLPTDSDQLPQIIRKSREVGAGVHVGKGVNRWSNVHIRDLAQLYLLALTKAPSASYFFAENGEESYGDIAIAVSKALGFGGKTVSWSAEDAIAELGDWARFAIASNSRVRAVHARNLLGWKPAEESLLDWIEIHLK
;
A
#
# COMPACT_ATOMS: atom_id res chain seq x y z
N MET A 1 2.73 -27.88 8.73
CA MET A 1 2.68 -26.55 9.39
C MET A 1 2.13 -26.64 10.80
N ARG A 2 0.97 -27.30 11.02
CA ARG A 2 0.36 -27.49 12.35
C ARG A 2 1.35 -28.05 13.38
N GLY A 3 1.40 -27.46 14.57
CA GLY A 3 2.22 -27.90 15.72
C GLY A 3 3.74 -27.79 15.54
N SER A 4 4.23 -27.32 14.39
CA SER A 4 5.67 -27.32 14.08
C SER A 4 6.46 -26.13 14.64
N GLY A 5 5.77 -25.08 15.12
CA GLY A 5 6.38 -23.81 15.52
C GLY A 5 6.95 -22.96 14.36
N LYS A 6 7.02 -23.51 13.13
CA LYS A 6 7.49 -22.79 11.95
C LYS A 6 6.50 -21.68 11.56
N PRO A 7 6.98 -20.44 11.29
CA PRO A 7 6.11 -19.35 10.89
C PRO A 7 5.51 -19.60 9.51
N PHE A 8 4.22 -19.27 9.34
CA PHE A 8 3.53 -19.13 8.07
C PHE A 8 3.18 -17.65 7.89
N LEU A 9 3.88 -16.97 6.97
CA LEU A 9 3.59 -15.57 6.66
C LEU A 9 2.70 -15.50 5.41
N HIS A 10 1.56 -14.83 5.54
CA HIS A 10 0.68 -14.51 4.43
C HIS A 10 0.79 -13.02 4.08
N THR A 11 1.09 -12.74 2.81
CA THR A 11 1.10 -11.38 2.27
C THR A 11 -0.27 -11.05 1.69
N SER A 12 -0.89 -10.01 2.24
CA SER A 12 -2.13 -9.40 1.75
C SER A 12 -1.82 -8.06 1.08
N GLY A 13 -2.73 -7.07 1.16
CA GLY A 13 -2.47 -5.69 0.77
C GLY A 13 -3.50 -4.72 1.36
N SER A 14 -3.09 -3.48 1.67
CA SER A 14 -3.93 -2.52 2.41
C SER A 14 -5.18 -2.08 1.66
N SER A 15 -5.26 -2.32 0.34
CA SER A 15 -6.49 -2.11 -0.43
C SER A 15 -7.71 -2.85 0.13
N VAL A 16 -7.55 -3.79 1.07
CA VAL A 16 -8.67 -4.36 1.84
C VAL A 16 -9.50 -3.32 2.60
N VAL A 17 -8.89 -2.22 3.04
CA VAL A 17 -9.59 -1.07 3.66
C VAL A 17 -9.89 0.05 2.66
N GLY A 18 -9.71 -0.23 1.37
CA GLY A 18 -9.89 0.76 0.31
C GLY A 18 -11.34 1.18 0.14
N ASP A 19 -11.55 2.31 -0.53
CA ASP A 19 -12.87 2.86 -0.86
C ASP A 19 -13.02 3.17 -2.36
N ASP A 20 -14.20 3.65 -2.76
CA ASP A 20 -14.51 4.03 -4.14
C ASP A 20 -14.48 5.56 -4.31
N ALA A 21 -13.43 6.22 -3.80
CA ALA A 21 -13.35 7.69 -3.79
C ALA A 21 -13.19 8.34 -5.17
N ARG A 22 -12.82 7.57 -6.20
CA ARG A 22 -12.59 8.02 -7.58
C ARG A 22 -11.63 9.21 -7.71
N GLY A 23 -10.73 9.37 -6.73
CA GLY A 23 -9.81 10.50 -6.63
C GLY A 23 -10.43 11.82 -6.14
N ASP A 24 -11.74 11.86 -5.90
CA ASP A 24 -12.50 13.09 -5.67
C ASP A 24 -12.80 13.41 -4.20
N ALA A 25 -12.53 12.47 -3.31
CA ALA A 25 -12.75 12.60 -1.87
C ALA A 25 -11.59 12.03 -1.05
N VAL A 26 -11.26 12.74 0.05
CA VAL A 26 -10.40 12.22 1.11
C VAL A 26 -11.29 11.43 2.07
N SER A 27 -10.95 10.18 2.36
CA SER A 27 -11.60 9.46 3.45
C SER A 27 -11.13 10.02 4.80
N GLU A 28 -12.05 10.38 5.68
CA GLU A 28 -11.72 10.77 7.06
C GLU A 28 -11.26 9.57 7.90
N GLN A 29 -11.59 8.35 7.48
CA GLN A 29 -11.28 7.13 8.20
C GLN A 29 -9.80 6.76 8.02
N ILE A 30 -9.18 6.44 9.15
CA ILE A 30 -7.84 5.86 9.24
C ILE A 30 -7.99 4.56 10.03
N TYR A 31 -7.36 3.49 9.57
CA TYR A 31 -7.49 2.16 10.16
C TYR A 31 -6.19 1.72 10.82
N ASP A 32 -6.24 1.36 12.09
CA ASP A 32 -5.22 0.49 12.69
C ASP A 32 -5.68 -0.98 12.63
N GLU A 33 -4.83 -1.89 13.10
CA GLU A 33 -5.10 -3.34 13.01
C GLU A 33 -6.32 -3.84 13.82
N GLU A 34 -6.90 -2.99 14.66
CA GLU A 34 -8.09 -3.29 15.48
C GLU A 34 -9.33 -2.52 15.01
N THR A 35 -9.17 -1.56 14.10
CA THR A 35 -10.28 -0.76 13.57
C THR A 35 -11.15 -1.62 12.65
N PRO A 36 -12.46 -1.80 12.95
CA PRO A 36 -13.34 -2.55 12.08
C PRO A 36 -13.59 -1.79 10.77
N PHE A 37 -13.73 -2.53 9.67
CA PHE A 37 -14.04 -1.97 8.37
C PHE A 37 -14.93 -2.92 7.56
N THR A 38 -15.63 -2.35 6.58
CA THR A 38 -16.35 -3.14 5.56
C THR A 38 -15.54 -3.05 4.27
N PRO A 39 -15.04 -4.17 3.73
CA PRO A 39 -14.29 -4.14 2.48
C PRO A 39 -15.20 -3.78 1.31
N MET A 40 -14.60 -3.27 0.24
CA MET A 40 -15.27 -3.23 -1.07
C MET A 40 -15.62 -4.64 -1.53
N ASP A 41 -16.62 -4.73 -2.40
CA ASP A 41 -17.05 -5.97 -3.06
C ASP A 41 -15.88 -6.76 -3.65
N THR A 42 -14.96 -6.10 -4.34
CA THR A 42 -13.78 -6.73 -4.97
C THR A 42 -12.67 -7.11 -3.98
N ARG A 43 -12.89 -6.92 -2.68
CA ARG A 43 -11.94 -7.15 -1.59
C ARG A 43 -12.44 -8.07 -0.49
N GLU A 44 -13.71 -8.47 -0.51
CA GLU A 44 -14.29 -9.42 0.44
C GLU A 44 -13.47 -10.72 0.54
N ASP A 45 -13.13 -11.33 -0.59
CA ASP A 45 -12.35 -12.57 -0.63
C ASP A 45 -10.95 -12.42 -0.02
N ARG A 46 -10.30 -11.27 -0.23
CA ARG A 46 -8.98 -10.96 0.35
C ARG A 46 -9.07 -10.86 1.88
N VAL A 47 -10.13 -10.23 2.39
CA VAL A 47 -10.40 -10.18 3.84
C VAL A 47 -10.74 -11.55 4.40
N ALA A 48 -11.54 -12.35 3.67
CA ALA A 48 -11.87 -13.71 4.07
C ALA A 48 -10.61 -14.59 4.19
N ILE A 49 -9.68 -14.49 3.24
CA ILE A 49 -8.38 -15.17 3.31
C ILE A 49 -7.57 -14.71 4.53
N ASN A 50 -7.47 -13.40 4.78
CA ASN A 50 -6.79 -12.87 5.97
C ASN A 50 -7.36 -13.47 7.26
N ASN A 51 -8.69 -13.50 7.37
CA ASN A 51 -9.39 -14.06 8.52
C ASN A 51 -9.16 -15.57 8.67
N GLN A 52 -9.17 -16.31 7.56
CA GLN A 52 -8.87 -17.74 7.56
C GLN A 52 -7.45 -18.03 8.04
N VAL A 53 -6.46 -17.25 7.58
CA VAL A 53 -5.06 -17.38 8.02
C VAL A 53 -4.93 -17.07 9.51
N ARG A 54 -5.60 -16.04 10.02
CA ARG A 54 -5.60 -15.72 11.46
C ARG A 54 -6.26 -16.83 12.28
N ARG A 55 -7.41 -17.34 11.85
CA ARG A 55 -8.12 -18.45 12.52
C ARG A 55 -7.27 -19.71 12.60
N ALA A 56 -6.56 -20.06 11.52
CA ALA A 56 -5.61 -21.18 11.57
C ALA A 56 -4.53 -21.01 12.65
N GLY A 57 -4.21 -19.76 13.01
CA GLY A 57 -3.28 -19.45 14.09
C GLY A 57 -3.80 -19.65 15.50
N ILE A 58 -5.12 -19.69 15.65
CA ILE A 58 -5.84 -19.90 16.91
C ILE A 58 -6.27 -21.37 17.01
N ASP A 59 -6.90 -21.89 15.96
CA ASP A 59 -7.64 -23.15 15.99
C ASP A 59 -6.78 -24.36 15.58
N ASP A 60 -5.80 -24.16 14.69
CA ASP A 60 -5.06 -25.24 14.02
C ASP A 60 -3.59 -25.37 14.48
N ALA A 61 -3.17 -24.58 15.48
CA ALA A 61 -1.78 -24.51 15.95
C ALA A 61 -0.76 -24.26 14.81
N VAL A 62 -1.15 -23.48 13.80
CA VAL A 62 -0.23 -22.95 12.78
C VAL A 62 0.33 -21.65 13.33
N ARG A 63 1.65 -21.42 13.38
CA ARG A 63 2.15 -20.08 13.75
C ARG A 63 1.95 -19.12 12.57
N SER A 64 0.73 -18.60 12.41
CA SER A 64 0.35 -17.79 11.26
C SER A 64 0.49 -16.29 11.52
N VAL A 65 0.84 -15.53 10.50
CA VAL A 65 0.91 -14.07 10.54
C VAL A 65 0.41 -13.52 9.21
N VAL A 66 -0.40 -12.47 9.27
CA VAL A 66 -0.83 -11.71 8.09
C VAL A 66 -0.07 -10.39 8.08
N ILE A 67 0.63 -10.11 6.98
CA ILE A 67 1.29 -8.83 6.72
C ILE A 67 0.52 -8.16 5.59
N VAL A 68 0.16 -6.89 5.80
CA VAL A 68 -0.70 -6.12 4.92
C VAL A 68 0.03 -4.85 4.48
N PRO A 69 0.88 -4.95 3.44
CA PRO A 69 1.62 -3.81 2.92
C PRO A 69 0.70 -2.77 2.30
N SER A 70 1.09 -1.50 2.44
CA SER A 70 0.48 -0.38 1.74
C SER A 70 1.12 -0.14 0.36
N MET A 71 1.10 1.08 -0.20
CA MET A 71 1.81 1.35 -1.45
C MET A 71 3.31 1.13 -1.26
N ILE A 72 3.85 0.08 -1.89
CA ILE A 72 5.28 -0.22 -1.82
C ILE A 72 6.01 0.63 -2.85
N TYR A 73 7.08 1.32 -2.43
CA TYR A 73 8.00 2.04 -3.31
C TYR A 73 9.46 1.69 -3.00
N GLY A 74 10.39 2.17 -3.82
CA GLY A 74 11.81 1.83 -3.74
C GLY A 74 12.26 0.85 -4.82
N GLU A 75 13.57 0.77 -5.03
CA GLU A 75 14.17 -0.17 -5.97
C GLU A 75 14.08 -1.61 -5.50
N ALA A 76 13.81 -2.53 -6.43
CA ALA A 76 13.85 -3.96 -6.15
C ALA A 76 15.21 -4.38 -5.57
N LEU A 77 15.17 -5.13 -4.47
CA LEU A 77 16.38 -5.65 -3.81
C LEU A 77 16.89 -6.96 -4.41
N GLY A 78 16.24 -7.47 -5.47
CA GLY A 78 16.50 -8.79 -6.03
C GLY A 78 16.18 -8.86 -7.52
N LEU A 79 15.19 -9.67 -7.88
CA LEU A 79 14.77 -9.79 -9.28
C LEU A 79 14.28 -8.45 -9.83
N PRO A 80 14.54 -8.14 -11.11
CA PRO A 80 14.03 -6.92 -11.74
C PRO A 80 12.51 -6.96 -11.73
N THR A 81 11.92 -6.11 -10.90
CA THR A 81 10.47 -5.93 -10.76
C THR A 81 10.21 -4.49 -10.40
N ASP A 82 9.05 -4.00 -10.81
CA ASP A 82 8.58 -2.67 -10.44
C ASP A 82 7.53 -2.78 -9.32
N SER A 83 7.30 -1.66 -8.63
CA SER A 83 6.13 -1.50 -7.79
C SER A 83 4.85 -1.40 -8.64
N ASP A 84 3.68 -1.51 -8.02
CA ASP A 84 2.43 -1.63 -8.77
C ASP A 84 1.89 -0.25 -9.20
N GLN A 85 1.79 0.70 -8.27
CA GLN A 85 1.02 1.94 -8.48
C GLN A 85 1.82 3.11 -9.03
N LEU A 86 2.94 3.41 -8.40
CA LEU A 86 3.77 4.56 -8.77
C LEU A 86 4.22 4.50 -10.25
N PRO A 87 4.61 3.33 -10.81
CA PRO A 87 4.99 3.25 -12.21
C PRO A 87 3.86 3.56 -13.20
N GLN A 88 2.60 3.26 -12.86
CA GLN A 88 1.46 3.63 -13.71
C GLN A 88 1.27 5.15 -13.74
N ILE A 89 1.42 5.81 -12.60
CA ILE A 89 1.36 7.28 -12.52
C ILE A 89 2.52 7.91 -13.29
N ILE A 90 3.75 7.38 -13.15
CA ILE A 90 4.92 7.86 -13.88
C ILE A 90 4.75 7.67 -15.39
N ARG A 91 4.31 6.48 -15.84
CA ARG A 91 4.05 6.17 -17.25
C ARG A 91 3.07 7.18 -17.83
N LYS A 92 1.91 7.36 -17.19
CA LYS A 92 0.90 8.29 -17.66
C LYS A 92 1.39 9.73 -17.66
N SER A 93 2.20 10.11 -16.66
CA SER A 93 2.78 11.44 -16.57
C SER A 93 3.75 11.74 -17.72
N ARG A 94 4.57 10.74 -18.11
CA ARG A 94 5.46 10.85 -19.29
C ARG A 94 4.66 10.99 -20.59
N GLU A 95 3.57 10.26 -20.75
CA GLU A 95 2.71 10.34 -21.93
C GLU A 95 2.05 11.71 -22.10
N VAL A 96 1.63 12.34 -20.99
CA VAL A 96 0.90 13.61 -21.02
C VAL A 96 1.81 14.84 -20.91
N GLY A 97 3.05 14.67 -20.43
CA GLY A 97 3.97 15.79 -20.20
C GLY A 97 3.60 16.65 -18.98
N ALA A 98 2.99 16.03 -17.97
CA ALA A 98 2.58 16.64 -16.69
C ALA A 98 2.39 15.53 -15.66
N GLY A 99 2.45 15.85 -14.36
CA GLY A 99 2.09 14.91 -13.31
C GLY A 99 0.61 14.53 -13.36
N VAL A 100 0.30 13.25 -13.23
CA VAL A 100 -1.08 12.75 -13.37
C VAL A 100 -1.64 12.29 -12.01
N HIS A 101 -2.87 12.69 -11.71
CA HIS A 101 -3.66 12.15 -10.60
C HIS A 101 -5.08 11.82 -11.07
N VAL A 102 -5.74 10.84 -10.43
CA VAL A 102 -7.14 10.52 -10.75
C VAL A 102 -8.08 11.55 -10.11
N GLY A 103 -9.10 12.00 -10.83
CA GLY A 103 -10.09 12.95 -10.31
C GLY A 103 -9.43 14.22 -9.77
N LYS A 104 -9.86 14.70 -8.61
CA LYS A 104 -9.22 15.83 -7.90
C LYS A 104 -7.84 15.49 -7.30
N GLY A 105 -7.44 14.23 -7.26
CA GLY A 105 -6.17 13.78 -6.69
C GLY A 105 -6.07 13.90 -5.18
N VAL A 106 -7.20 14.08 -4.48
CA VAL A 106 -7.19 14.30 -3.04
C VAL A 106 -7.15 13.00 -2.25
N ASN A 107 -7.46 11.87 -2.89
CA ASN A 107 -7.39 10.55 -2.27
C ASN A 107 -5.99 10.25 -1.74
N ARG A 108 -5.92 9.61 -0.57
CA ARG A 108 -4.68 9.35 0.16
C ARG A 108 -4.39 7.87 0.34
N TRP A 109 -3.14 7.50 0.14
CA TRP A 109 -2.64 6.14 0.35
C TRP A 109 -1.44 6.15 1.30
N SER A 110 -1.52 5.28 2.30
CA SER A 110 -0.35 4.88 3.07
C SER A 110 0.69 4.26 2.15
N ASN A 111 1.95 4.45 2.49
CA ASN A 111 3.07 3.94 1.70
C ASN A 111 4.18 3.37 2.59
N VAL A 112 5.02 2.51 2.03
CA VAL A 112 6.16 1.90 2.72
C VAL A 112 7.30 1.63 1.75
N HIS A 113 8.52 1.99 2.14
CA HIS A 113 9.70 1.64 1.36
C HIS A 113 9.97 0.13 1.41
N ILE A 114 10.39 -0.47 0.30
CA ILE A 114 10.59 -1.92 0.17
C ILE A 114 11.61 -2.49 1.16
N ARG A 115 12.65 -1.72 1.54
CA ARG A 115 13.64 -2.14 2.55
C ARG A 115 13.04 -2.18 3.95
N ASP A 116 12.25 -1.18 4.31
CA ASP A 116 11.54 -1.15 5.59
C ASP A 116 10.52 -2.29 5.68
N LEU A 117 9.83 -2.57 4.58
CA LEU A 117 8.94 -3.72 4.49
C LEU A 117 9.70 -5.03 4.67
N ALA A 118 10.83 -5.24 3.99
CA ALA A 118 11.66 -6.43 4.16
C ALA A 118 12.11 -6.63 5.62
N GLN A 119 12.46 -5.54 6.31
CA GLN A 119 12.78 -5.56 7.74
C GLN A 119 11.58 -6.02 8.60
N LEU A 120 10.35 -5.62 8.25
CA LEU A 120 9.14 -6.11 8.92
C LEU A 120 8.94 -7.62 8.71
N TYR A 121 9.16 -8.14 7.50
CA TYR A 121 9.09 -9.58 7.25
C TYR A 121 10.11 -10.36 8.11
N LEU A 122 11.34 -9.88 8.22
CA LEU A 122 12.37 -10.50 9.06
C LEU A 122 11.97 -10.52 10.55
N LEU A 123 11.40 -9.41 11.05
CA LEU A 123 10.88 -9.34 12.41
C LEU A 123 9.69 -10.27 12.60
N ALA A 124 8.79 -10.36 11.64
CA ALA A 124 7.62 -11.23 11.73
C ALA A 124 8.01 -12.72 11.74
N LEU A 125 8.96 -13.14 10.90
CA LEU A 125 9.49 -14.51 10.89
C LEU A 125 10.03 -14.94 12.26
N THR A 126 10.66 -14.01 12.98
CA THR A 126 11.40 -14.32 14.19
C THR A 126 10.56 -14.10 15.45
N LYS A 127 9.86 -12.97 15.54
CA LYS A 127 9.28 -12.46 16.79
C LYS A 127 7.75 -12.45 16.83
N ALA A 128 7.06 -12.51 15.68
CA ALA A 128 5.61 -12.35 15.69
C ALA A 128 4.91 -13.47 16.48
N PRO A 129 3.96 -13.10 17.36
CA PRO A 129 2.97 -14.02 17.90
C PRO A 129 2.16 -14.70 16.78
N SER A 130 1.55 -15.85 17.10
CA SER A 130 0.59 -16.48 16.19
C SER A 130 -0.67 -15.63 16.04
N ALA A 131 -1.36 -15.77 14.90
CA ALA A 131 -2.57 -15.04 14.53
C ALA A 131 -2.42 -13.50 14.46
N SER A 132 -1.18 -12.99 14.44
CA SER A 132 -0.90 -11.56 14.29
C SER A 132 -1.32 -11.03 12.93
N TYR A 133 -1.74 -9.77 12.92
CA TYR A 133 -2.07 -8.98 11.74
C TYR A 133 -1.27 -7.68 11.85
N PHE A 134 -0.54 -7.33 10.80
CA PHE A 134 0.31 -6.15 10.76
C PHE A 134 0.02 -5.36 9.48
N PHE A 135 -0.40 -4.11 9.61
CA PHE A 135 -0.23 -3.16 8.51
C PHE A 135 1.26 -2.83 8.35
N ALA A 136 1.66 -2.46 7.13
CA ALA A 136 3.00 -1.95 6.87
C ALA A 136 2.93 -0.61 6.14
N GLU A 137 3.29 0.45 6.84
CA GLU A 137 3.29 1.83 6.37
C GLU A 137 4.33 2.66 7.14
N ASN A 138 4.83 3.71 6.51
CA ASN A 138 5.67 4.73 7.12
C ASN A 138 5.27 6.14 6.62
N GLY A 139 3.99 6.45 6.69
CA GLY A 139 3.42 7.69 6.15
C GLY A 139 2.31 7.45 5.13
N GLU A 140 1.76 8.54 4.62
CA GLU A 140 0.76 8.54 3.58
C GLU A 140 0.84 9.82 2.74
N GLU A 141 0.53 9.72 1.45
CA GLU A 141 0.52 10.86 0.55
C GLU A 141 -0.79 10.94 -0.23
N SER A 142 -1.15 12.15 -0.68
CA SER A 142 -2.21 12.29 -1.66
C SER A 142 -1.67 12.01 -3.07
N TYR A 143 -2.52 11.50 -3.97
CA TYR A 143 -2.12 11.33 -5.37
C TYR A 143 -1.79 12.67 -6.05
N GLY A 144 -2.38 13.78 -5.59
CA GLY A 144 -2.03 15.13 -6.03
C GLY A 144 -0.59 15.51 -5.66
N ASP A 145 -0.18 15.24 -4.42
CA ASP A 145 1.20 15.48 -3.97
C ASP A 145 2.20 14.60 -4.74
N ILE A 146 1.86 13.32 -4.95
CA ILE A 146 2.64 12.39 -5.78
C ILE A 146 2.76 12.92 -7.22
N ALA A 147 1.65 13.38 -7.82
CA ALA A 147 1.64 13.93 -9.17
C ALA A 147 2.53 15.17 -9.28
N ILE A 148 2.50 16.08 -8.30
CA ILE A 148 3.38 17.25 -8.27
C ILE A 148 4.84 16.83 -8.19
N ALA A 149 5.18 15.88 -7.30
CA ALA A 149 6.56 15.39 -7.15
C ALA A 149 7.06 14.73 -8.45
N VAL A 150 6.26 13.84 -9.04
CA VAL A 150 6.56 13.19 -10.33
C VAL A 150 6.75 14.23 -11.43
N SER A 151 5.86 15.23 -11.51
CA SER A 151 5.95 16.31 -12.49
C SER A 151 7.26 17.10 -12.38
N LYS A 152 7.68 17.45 -11.16
CA LYS A 152 8.95 18.14 -10.93
C LYS A 152 10.14 17.28 -11.34
N ALA A 153 10.16 16.02 -10.88
CA ALA A 153 11.24 15.08 -11.14
C ALA A 153 11.43 14.79 -12.65
N LEU A 154 10.33 14.73 -13.41
CA LEU A 154 10.35 14.54 -14.87
C LEU A 154 10.64 15.84 -15.67
N GLY A 155 10.85 16.98 -15.01
CA GLY A 155 11.14 18.25 -15.68
C GLY A 155 9.92 18.99 -16.23
N PHE A 156 8.70 18.62 -15.81
CA PHE A 156 7.44 19.28 -16.22
C PHE A 156 7.03 20.45 -15.30
N GLY A 157 7.92 20.88 -14.41
CA GLY A 157 7.76 22.11 -13.62
C GLY A 157 6.68 22.05 -12.54
N GLY A 158 6.24 20.86 -12.13
CA GLY A 158 5.19 20.68 -11.13
C GLY A 158 3.77 20.84 -11.67
N LYS A 159 3.60 21.01 -12.99
CA LYS A 159 2.29 20.99 -13.66
C LYS A 159 1.59 19.64 -13.43
N THR A 160 0.32 19.67 -13.03
CA THR A 160 -0.49 18.45 -12.94
C THR A 160 -1.72 18.49 -13.85
N VAL A 161 -2.25 17.31 -14.14
CA VAL A 161 -3.47 17.10 -14.91
C VAL A 161 -4.31 16.00 -14.25
N SER A 162 -5.63 16.17 -14.32
CA SER A 162 -6.57 15.17 -13.87
C SER A 162 -6.75 14.11 -14.96
N TRP A 163 -6.67 12.85 -14.55
CA TRP A 163 -7.13 11.69 -15.31
C TRP A 163 -8.50 11.30 -14.75
N SER A 164 -9.55 11.31 -15.57
CA SER A 164 -10.88 10.93 -15.06
C SER A 164 -10.85 9.49 -14.55
N ALA A 165 -11.64 9.18 -13.52
CA ALA A 165 -11.71 7.82 -12.99
C ALA A 165 -12.22 6.84 -14.07
N GLU A 166 -13.15 7.29 -14.91
CA GLU A 166 -13.69 6.54 -16.03
C GLU A 166 -12.61 6.20 -17.07
N ASP A 167 -11.77 7.16 -17.46
CA ASP A 167 -10.67 6.92 -18.40
C ASP A 167 -9.59 6.03 -17.78
N ALA A 168 -9.29 6.21 -16.49
CA ALA A 168 -8.33 5.38 -15.78
C ALA A 168 -8.78 3.92 -15.70
N ILE A 169 -10.06 3.70 -15.42
CA ILE A 169 -10.68 2.37 -15.40
C ILE A 169 -10.77 1.78 -16.81
N ALA A 170 -11.07 2.58 -17.83
CA ALA A 170 -11.09 2.11 -19.21
C ALA A 170 -9.70 1.65 -19.69
N GLU A 171 -8.63 2.32 -19.25
CA GLU A 171 -7.25 1.99 -19.65
C GLU A 171 -6.63 0.87 -18.80
N LEU A 172 -6.84 0.87 -17.48
CA LEU A 172 -6.17 -0.03 -16.54
C LEU A 172 -7.09 -1.12 -15.96
N GLY A 173 -8.36 -1.11 -16.33
CA GLY A 173 -9.39 -1.97 -15.76
C GLY A 173 -9.75 -1.56 -14.32
N ASP A 174 -10.47 -2.46 -13.65
CA ASP A 174 -10.98 -2.23 -12.28
C ASP A 174 -9.85 -2.04 -11.25
N TRP A 175 -8.61 -2.38 -11.61
CA TRP A 175 -7.44 -2.04 -10.79
C TRP A 175 -7.33 -0.55 -10.50
N ALA A 176 -7.65 0.33 -11.46
CA ALA A 176 -7.60 1.76 -11.21
C ALA A 176 -8.57 2.19 -10.09
N ARG A 177 -9.75 1.56 -10.02
CA ARG A 177 -10.80 1.86 -9.04
C ARG A 177 -10.31 1.63 -7.61
N PHE A 178 -9.78 0.44 -7.32
CA PHE A 178 -9.36 0.05 -5.97
C PHE A 178 -7.90 0.38 -5.64
N ALA A 179 -7.12 0.89 -6.59
CA ALA A 179 -5.74 1.31 -6.41
C ALA A 179 -5.67 2.84 -6.52
N ILE A 180 -5.27 3.36 -7.69
CA ILE A 180 -4.91 4.76 -7.87
C ILE A 180 -6.06 5.77 -7.69
N ALA A 181 -7.31 5.33 -7.73
CA ALA A 181 -8.48 6.17 -7.54
C ALA A 181 -9.10 6.08 -6.13
N SER A 182 -8.60 5.19 -5.27
CA SER A 182 -9.15 4.94 -3.93
C SER A 182 -8.36 5.64 -2.82
N ASN A 183 -8.91 5.71 -1.62
CA ASN A 183 -8.12 5.89 -0.39
C ASN A 183 -7.68 4.53 0.15
N SER A 184 -6.56 4.49 0.89
CA SER A 184 -6.16 3.36 1.73
C SER A 184 -5.26 3.88 2.84
N ARG A 185 -5.86 4.29 3.95
CA ARG A 185 -5.18 5.00 5.05
C ARG A 185 -5.06 4.09 6.26
N VAL A 186 -3.89 3.51 6.48
CA VAL A 186 -3.64 2.55 7.57
C VAL A 186 -2.56 3.03 8.53
N ARG A 187 -2.49 2.47 9.73
CA ARG A 187 -1.42 2.72 10.72
C ARG A 187 -0.87 1.39 11.22
N ALA A 188 0.45 1.24 11.15
CA ALA A 188 1.14 0.02 11.59
C ALA A 188 1.44 0.07 13.09
N VAL A 189 0.40 0.03 13.92
CA VAL A 189 0.50 0.14 15.39
C VAL A 189 1.11 -1.13 15.97
N HIS A 190 0.62 -2.29 15.54
CA HIS A 190 1.09 -3.58 16.03
C HIS A 190 2.54 -3.87 15.66
N ALA A 191 2.94 -3.55 14.43
CA ALA A 191 4.31 -3.80 13.98
C ALA A 191 5.32 -3.02 14.83
N ARG A 192 5.02 -1.76 15.15
CA ARG A 192 5.85 -0.90 15.99
C ARG A 192 5.87 -1.38 17.44
N ASN A 193 4.71 -1.66 18.03
CA ASN A 193 4.59 -1.98 19.45
C ASN A 193 5.04 -3.40 19.80
N LEU A 194 4.70 -4.40 18.97
CA LEU A 194 4.95 -5.81 19.27
C LEU A 194 6.31 -6.30 18.75
N LEU A 195 6.77 -5.76 17.62
CA LEU A 195 8.02 -6.21 16.99
C LEU A 195 9.18 -5.24 17.18
N GLY A 196 8.90 -4.01 17.64
CA GLY A 196 9.87 -2.92 17.69
C GLY A 196 10.28 -2.48 16.28
N TRP A 197 9.42 -2.66 15.27
CA TRP A 197 9.71 -2.23 13.90
C TRP A 197 9.82 -0.70 13.85
N LYS A 198 10.92 -0.22 13.27
CA LYS A 198 11.24 1.20 13.14
C LYS A 198 11.67 1.44 11.69
N PRO A 199 10.74 1.78 10.79
CA PRO A 199 11.09 2.13 9.43
C PRO A 199 12.00 3.38 9.42
N ALA A 200 12.97 3.42 8.52
CA ALA A 200 14.05 4.41 8.55
C ALA A 200 14.41 4.97 7.17
N GLU A 201 13.83 4.45 6.10
CA GLU A 201 14.10 4.92 4.74
C GLU A 201 13.38 6.25 4.47
N GLU A 202 13.80 6.95 3.42
CA GLU A 202 13.25 8.23 3.01
C GLU A 202 11.75 8.16 2.69
N SER A 203 11.06 9.31 2.73
CA SER A 203 9.64 9.39 2.36
C SER A 203 9.42 9.10 0.87
N LEU A 204 8.18 8.75 0.49
CA LEU A 204 7.82 8.54 -0.92
C LEU A 204 8.14 9.76 -1.80
N LEU A 205 7.84 10.97 -1.31
CA LEU A 205 8.08 12.19 -2.09
C LEU A 205 9.57 12.48 -2.25
N ASP A 206 10.36 12.30 -1.20
CA ASP A 206 11.83 12.44 -1.27
C ASP A 206 12.43 11.39 -2.21
N TRP A 207 11.95 10.14 -2.14
CA TRP A 207 12.39 9.07 -3.03
C TRP A 207 12.11 9.42 -4.49
N ILE A 208 10.91 9.93 -4.80
CA ILE A 208 10.58 10.39 -6.16
C ILE A 208 11.55 11.49 -6.61
N GLU A 209 11.81 12.51 -5.77
CA GLU A 209 12.69 13.62 -6.14
C GLU A 209 14.15 13.18 -6.38
N ILE A 210 14.65 12.22 -5.60
CA ILE A 210 16.05 11.77 -5.67
C ILE A 210 16.27 10.80 -6.84
N HIS A 211 15.35 9.86 -7.04
CA HIS A 211 15.58 8.68 -7.87
C HIS A 211 14.84 8.70 -9.21
N LEU A 212 13.74 9.47 -9.35
CA LEU A 212 13.06 9.61 -10.63
C LEU A 212 13.77 10.66 -11.50
N LYS A 213 14.31 10.23 -12.64
CA LYS A 213 14.95 11.10 -13.66
C LYS A 213 14.44 10.79 -15.07
#